data_AF-A0A2D7VVX1-F1
#
_entry.id   AF-A0A2D7VVX1-F1
#
_cell.length_a   1.000
_cell.length_b   1.000
_cell.length_c   1.000
_cell.angle_alpha   90.00
_cell.angle_beta   90.00
_cell.angle_gamma   90.00
#
_symmetry.space_group_name_H-M   'P 1'
#
loop_
_entity.id
_entity.type
_entity.pdbx_description
1 polymer ?
#
loop_
_entity_poly.entity_id
_entity_poly.type
_entity_poly.pdbx_seq_one_letter_code
_entity_poly.pdbx_strand_id
1 'polypeptide(L)'
;QKASSTRNEDFLEHLFVGTNHQYMLFFTQKGKCFWMRVFEIPEGSKTSKGRAIQNLINIEPDDKVKAFICTQDLKDEEYINSRYVIMATKKGQVKKTPLEQYSRPRTNGINAITIKEGDELLEAKLTRGDSQVMLAVKSGKAIRFEEEKTRPMGRNASGVRGITLGSDSDEVVGMVAINDTESDILVVSENGYGKRSSIEEYRITNRGGKGVKTISVTEKTGNLVAIKNVCDNDGLMIINKSGIAIRMAVEDLRVMGRATQGVRLIKVRDEDSIAAVAKVMNDDEDVEVDEDGNIITEAGTTDTDGAEENGTTLDNDETQTENNE
;
A
#
# COMPACT_ATOMS: atom_id res chain seq x y z
N GLN A 1 23.84 16.71 -26.99
CA GLN A 1 23.72 16.26 -25.57
C GLN A 1 22.43 16.81 -25.00
N LYS A 2 21.43 15.94 -24.77
CA LYS A 2 20.29 16.11 -23.84
C LYS A 2 19.36 14.90 -24.04
N ALA A 3 19.61 13.86 -23.25
CA ALA A 3 18.75 12.69 -23.13
C ALA A 3 19.06 12.03 -21.78
N SER A 4 18.43 12.50 -20.70
CA SER A 4 18.44 11.81 -19.40
C SER A 4 17.59 12.59 -18.38
N SER A 5 16.30 12.28 -18.22
CA SER A 5 15.61 12.59 -16.96
C SER A 5 14.34 11.79 -16.64
N THR A 6 13.99 10.70 -17.34
CA THR A 6 12.72 9.98 -17.05
C THR A 6 12.91 8.48 -16.87
N ARG A 7 13.97 8.05 -16.19
CA ARG A 7 14.31 6.60 -16.09
C ARG A 7 14.36 6.00 -14.69
N ASN A 8 14.05 6.74 -13.62
CA ASN A 8 13.85 6.17 -12.27
C ASN A 8 13.30 7.23 -11.30
N GLU A 9 12.04 7.61 -11.48
CA GLU A 9 11.31 8.30 -10.42
C GLU A 9 10.84 7.24 -9.41
N ASP A 10 11.45 7.24 -8.22
CA ASP A 10 10.96 6.45 -7.09
C ASP A 10 9.70 7.15 -6.57
N PHE A 11 8.59 6.42 -6.56
CA PHE A 11 7.31 6.95 -6.11
C PHE A 11 6.92 6.37 -4.74
N LEU A 12 6.11 7.12 -4.01
CA LEU A 12 5.66 6.74 -2.69
C LEU A 12 4.53 5.71 -2.78
N GLU A 13 4.82 4.43 -2.61
CA GLU A 13 3.81 3.37 -2.64
C GLU A 13 2.90 3.38 -1.39
N HIS A 14 3.47 3.78 -0.25
CA HIS A 14 2.82 3.70 1.05
C HIS A 14 3.16 4.91 1.92
N LEU A 15 2.12 5.57 2.45
CA LEU A 15 2.24 6.58 3.49
C LEU A 15 1.57 6.05 4.76
N PHE A 16 2.23 6.19 5.91
CA PHE A 16 1.62 5.91 7.19
C PHE A 16 2.06 6.96 8.20
N VAL A 17 1.21 7.19 9.21
CA VAL A 17 1.54 8.03 10.35
C VAL A 17 1.76 7.10 11.54
N GLY A 18 2.88 7.27 12.23
CA GLY A 18 3.24 6.48 13.40
C GLY A 18 4.08 7.28 14.37
N THR A 19 4.33 6.70 15.54
CA THR A 19 5.22 7.25 16.56
C THR A 19 6.51 6.44 16.61
N ASN A 20 7.62 7.07 17.02
CA ASN A 20 8.96 6.46 17.02
C ASN A 20 9.03 5.12 17.78
N HIS A 21 8.23 4.94 18.83
CA HIS A 21 8.26 3.75 19.67
C HIS A 21 7.36 2.61 19.20
N GLN A 22 6.58 2.81 18.13
CA GLN A 22 5.76 1.76 17.55
C GLN A 22 6.59 0.71 16.83
N TYR A 23 6.02 -0.49 16.73
CA TYR A 23 6.58 -1.58 15.94
C TYR A 23 5.95 -1.62 14.56
N MET A 24 6.80 -1.70 13.53
CA MET A 24 6.41 -2.11 12.19
C MET A 24 6.65 -3.60 12.03
N LEU A 25 5.59 -4.33 11.68
CA LEU A 25 5.66 -5.73 11.31
C LEU A 25 5.76 -5.80 9.78
N PHE A 26 6.76 -6.49 9.26
CA PHE A 26 6.95 -6.69 7.82
C PHE A 26 6.70 -8.14 7.45
N PHE A 27 5.82 -8.36 6.49
CA PHE A 27 5.45 -9.68 6.03
C PHE A 27 6.01 -9.94 4.64
N THR A 28 6.65 -11.09 4.47
CA THR A 28 7.36 -11.43 3.24
C THR A 28 6.57 -12.37 2.33
N GLN A 29 6.97 -12.46 1.07
CA GLN A 29 6.39 -13.32 0.04
C GLN A 29 6.38 -14.79 0.47
N LYS A 30 7.43 -15.25 1.14
CA LYS A 30 7.53 -16.61 1.71
C LYS A 30 6.74 -16.80 3.01
N GLY A 31 6.04 -15.78 3.48
CA GLY A 31 5.17 -15.85 4.66
C GLY A 31 5.90 -15.71 5.99
N LYS A 32 7.07 -15.05 6.04
CA LYS A 32 7.75 -14.69 7.30
C LYS A 32 7.30 -13.31 7.78
N CYS A 33 7.39 -13.09 9.09
CA CYS A 33 7.17 -11.80 9.74
C CYS A 33 8.47 -11.34 10.42
N PHE A 34 8.82 -10.08 10.22
CA PHE A 34 9.93 -9.38 10.85
C PHE A 34 9.41 -8.14 11.57
N TRP A 35 10.24 -7.57 12.44
CA TRP A 35 9.90 -6.36 13.18
C TRP A 35 11.01 -5.34 13.04
N MET A 36 10.63 -4.09 13.09
CA MET A 36 11.51 -2.94 13.23
C MET A 36 10.80 -1.92 14.08
N ARG A 37 11.53 -1.19 14.90
CA ARG A 37 10.95 0.01 15.52
C ARG A 37 10.98 1.17 14.53
N VAL A 38 9.99 2.04 14.59
CA VAL A 38 9.92 3.18 13.65
C VAL A 38 11.20 4.02 13.71
N PHE A 39 11.77 4.25 14.89
CA PHE A 39 13.04 5.00 15.03
C PHE A 39 14.27 4.29 14.43
N GLU A 40 14.22 2.98 14.16
CA GLU A 40 15.34 2.24 13.54
C GLU A 40 15.37 2.46 12.02
N ILE A 41 14.28 2.99 11.46
CA ILE A 41 14.23 3.39 10.06
C ILE A 41 15.08 4.65 9.90
N PRO A 42 16.09 4.64 9.02
CA PRO A 42 16.96 5.80 8.84
C PRO A 42 16.18 7.03 8.41
N GLU A 43 16.33 8.11 9.17
CA GLU A 43 15.77 9.41 8.84
C GLU A 43 16.38 9.91 7.52
N GLY A 44 15.53 10.51 6.69
CA GLY A 44 15.91 11.11 5.42
C GLY A 44 15.11 12.38 5.16
N SER A 45 15.63 13.27 4.33
CA SER A 45 14.85 14.40 3.82
C SER A 45 13.67 13.91 2.97
N LYS A 46 12.63 14.74 2.80
CA LYS A 46 11.49 14.46 1.91
C LYS A 46 11.93 14.10 0.47
N THR A 47 13.08 14.60 0.04
CA THR A 47 13.67 14.37 -1.29
C THR A 47 14.65 13.18 -1.35
N SER A 48 14.97 12.56 -0.21
CA SER A 48 15.90 11.43 -0.15
C SER A 48 15.22 10.14 -0.60
N LYS A 49 15.94 9.29 -1.35
CA LYS A 49 15.48 7.94 -1.72
C LYS A 49 15.43 6.97 -0.53
N GLY A 50 15.93 7.37 0.64
CA GLY A 50 15.98 6.53 1.83
C GLY A 50 16.91 5.32 1.67
N ARG A 51 16.60 4.25 2.40
CA ARG A 51 17.33 2.96 2.33
C ARG A 51 16.39 1.88 1.82
N ALA A 52 16.91 0.98 0.99
CA ALA A 52 16.17 -0.19 0.54
C ALA A 52 15.73 -1.05 1.75
N ILE A 53 14.43 -1.34 1.84
CA ILE A 53 13.85 -2.12 2.95
C ILE A 53 14.50 -3.50 3.13
N GLN A 54 14.95 -4.11 2.03
CA GLN A 54 15.66 -5.39 2.02
C GLN A 54 16.99 -5.35 2.79
N ASN A 55 17.62 -4.17 2.90
CA ASN A 55 18.86 -3.98 3.64
C ASN A 55 18.62 -3.68 5.13
N LEU A 56 17.39 -3.29 5.49
CA LEU A 56 17.02 -2.98 6.86
C LEU A 56 16.57 -4.24 7.62
N ILE A 57 16.11 -5.26 6.90
CA ILE A 57 15.55 -6.49 7.47
C ILE A 57 16.36 -7.68 6.95
N ASN A 58 16.71 -8.61 7.84
CA ASN A 58 17.45 -9.81 7.48
C ASN A 58 16.56 -10.85 6.76
N ILE A 59 16.20 -10.57 5.51
CA ILE A 59 15.42 -11.47 4.65
C ILE A 59 16.33 -12.24 3.69
N GLU A 60 15.84 -13.37 3.18
CA GLU A 60 16.56 -14.14 2.16
C GLU A 60 16.63 -13.34 0.83
N PRO A 61 17.71 -13.45 0.03
CA PRO A 61 17.88 -12.66 -1.19
C PRO A 61 16.78 -12.81 -2.26
N ASP A 62 16.09 -13.95 -2.28
CA ASP A 62 14.99 -14.28 -3.17
C ASP A 62 13.60 -14.04 -2.54
N ASP A 63 13.55 -13.52 -1.31
CA ASP A 63 12.31 -13.12 -0.63
C ASP A 63 12.07 -11.62 -0.78
N LYS A 64 10.81 -11.19 -0.65
CA LYS A 64 10.41 -9.79 -0.82
C LYS A 64 9.39 -9.41 0.23
N VAL A 65 9.45 -8.19 0.73
CA VAL A 65 8.38 -7.64 1.59
C VAL A 65 7.15 -7.41 0.73
N LYS A 66 5.99 -7.88 1.20
CA LYS A 66 4.70 -7.81 0.50
C LYS A 66 3.68 -6.97 1.25
N ALA A 67 3.79 -6.88 2.57
CA ALA A 67 2.90 -6.08 3.39
C ALA A 67 3.62 -5.62 4.66
N PHE A 68 3.11 -4.54 5.25
CA PHE A 68 3.53 -4.08 6.55
C PHE A 68 2.33 -3.68 7.41
N ILE A 69 2.50 -3.75 8.73
CA ILE A 69 1.52 -3.29 9.71
C ILE A 69 2.25 -2.44 10.74
N CYS A 70 1.87 -1.17 10.86
CA CYS A 70 2.25 -0.36 12.01
C CYS A 70 1.35 -0.73 13.19
N THR A 71 1.94 -1.21 14.27
CA THR A 71 1.23 -1.63 15.48
C THR A 71 1.40 -0.62 16.60
N GLN A 72 0.50 -0.64 17.56
CA GLN A 72 0.68 0.07 18.84
C GLN A 72 1.70 -0.67 19.72
N ASP A 73 1.65 -0.44 21.04
CA ASP A 73 2.55 -1.13 21.95
C ASP A 73 2.22 -2.64 21.99
N LEU A 74 3.17 -3.47 21.57
CA LEU A 74 3.05 -4.93 21.62
C LEU A 74 3.14 -5.49 23.04
N LYS A 75 3.47 -4.66 24.03
CA LYS A 75 3.44 -5.01 25.46
C LYS A 75 2.08 -4.77 26.10
N ASP A 76 1.18 -4.03 25.45
CA ASP A 76 -0.18 -3.83 25.93
C ASP A 76 -0.98 -5.12 25.73
N GLU A 77 -1.29 -5.78 26.85
CA GLU A 77 -2.03 -7.04 26.86
C GLU A 77 -3.45 -6.90 26.30
N GLU A 78 -4.13 -5.78 26.52
CA GLU A 78 -5.47 -5.55 25.99
C GLU A 78 -5.43 -5.39 24.48
N TYR A 79 -4.46 -4.63 23.98
CA TYR A 79 -4.26 -4.42 22.55
C TYR A 79 -3.92 -5.73 21.82
N ILE A 80 -2.96 -6.53 22.30
CA ILE A 80 -2.54 -7.76 21.60
C ILE A 80 -3.59 -8.87 21.64
N ASN A 81 -4.47 -8.86 22.65
CA ASN A 81 -5.55 -9.85 22.79
C ASN A 81 -6.85 -9.44 22.09
N SER A 82 -7.02 -8.16 21.74
CA SER A 82 -8.18 -7.62 21.02
C SER A 82 -7.94 -7.41 19.52
N ARG A 83 -6.79 -7.87 19.00
CA ARG A 83 -6.40 -7.69 17.59
C ARG A 83 -5.95 -8.99 16.93
N TYR A 84 -6.14 -9.04 15.62
CA TYR A 84 -5.72 -10.15 14.78
C TYR A 84 -4.95 -9.65 13.57
N VAL A 85 -4.06 -10.50 13.07
CA VAL A 85 -3.43 -10.33 11.76
C VAL A 85 -4.15 -11.26 10.80
N ILE A 86 -4.81 -10.67 9.80
CA ILE A 86 -5.37 -11.42 8.67
C ILE A 86 -4.43 -11.33 7.48
N MET A 87 -4.16 -12.46 6.86
CA MET A 87 -3.30 -12.60 5.69
C MET A 87 -4.07 -13.21 4.54
N ALA A 88 -3.73 -12.82 3.32
CA ALA A 88 -4.23 -13.43 2.09
C ALA A 88 -3.07 -13.83 1.17
N THR A 89 -3.25 -14.93 0.45
CA THR A 89 -2.29 -15.42 -0.56
C THR A 89 -2.82 -15.23 -1.97
N LYS A 90 -1.93 -15.28 -2.97
CA LYS A 90 -2.30 -15.20 -4.39
C LYS A 90 -3.30 -16.28 -4.80
N LYS A 91 -3.18 -17.50 -4.27
CA LYS A 91 -4.12 -18.61 -4.55
C LYS A 91 -5.42 -18.57 -3.74
N GLY A 92 -5.72 -17.47 -3.06
CA GLY A 92 -7.00 -17.27 -2.38
C GLY A 92 -7.12 -17.93 -1.02
N GLN A 93 -6.00 -18.29 -0.39
CA GLN A 93 -5.98 -18.70 1.01
C GLN A 93 -6.04 -17.47 1.91
N VAL A 94 -6.75 -17.59 3.02
CA VAL A 94 -6.78 -16.58 4.10
C VAL A 94 -6.44 -17.21 5.43
N LYS A 95 -5.77 -16.44 6.28
CA LYS A 95 -5.44 -16.89 7.62
C LYS A 95 -5.58 -15.76 8.63
N LYS A 96 -6.24 -16.06 9.74
CA LYS A 96 -6.34 -15.17 10.90
C LYS A 96 -5.46 -15.72 12.03
N THR A 97 -4.56 -14.89 12.55
CA THR A 97 -3.69 -15.21 13.68
C THR A 97 -3.86 -14.13 14.75
N PRO A 98 -3.99 -14.45 16.05
CA PRO A 98 -3.99 -13.44 17.12
C PRO A 98 -2.71 -12.58 17.09
N LEU A 99 -2.83 -11.27 17.37
CA LEU A 99 -1.67 -10.37 17.37
C LEU A 99 -0.65 -10.77 18.46
N GLU A 100 -1.11 -11.33 19.59
CA GLU A 100 -0.29 -11.91 20.65
C GLU A 100 0.83 -12.85 20.12
N GLN A 101 0.58 -13.59 19.04
CA GLN A 101 1.57 -14.49 18.43
C GLN A 101 2.77 -13.76 17.81
N TYR A 102 2.66 -12.45 17.62
CA TYR A 102 3.69 -11.56 17.08
C TYR A 102 4.21 -10.56 18.12
N SER A 103 3.78 -10.66 19.38
CA SER A 103 4.15 -9.74 20.47
C SER A 103 5.62 -9.82 20.90
N ARG A 104 6.33 -10.88 20.48
CA ARG A 104 7.73 -11.15 20.86
C ARG A 104 8.66 -11.07 19.64
N PRO A 105 9.24 -9.89 19.35
CA PRO A 105 10.14 -9.69 18.22
C PRO A 105 11.34 -10.65 18.24
N ARG A 106 11.77 -11.08 17.05
CA ARG A 106 12.99 -11.88 16.85
C ARG A 106 13.77 -11.37 15.65
N THR A 107 15.10 -11.29 15.78
CA THR A 107 16.00 -10.78 14.74
C THR A 107 15.91 -11.56 13.44
N ASN A 108 15.80 -12.89 13.51
CA ASN A 108 15.73 -13.76 12.33
C ASN A 108 14.30 -13.89 11.75
N GLY A 109 13.38 -13.06 12.24
CA GLY A 109 11.96 -13.18 11.91
C GLY A 109 11.32 -14.45 12.46
N ILE A 110 10.05 -14.62 12.16
CA ILE A 110 9.27 -15.82 12.47
C ILE A 110 8.41 -16.23 11.29
N ASN A 111 8.03 -17.50 11.23
CA ASN A 111 6.95 -17.92 10.33
C ASN A 111 5.66 -17.18 10.71
N ALA A 112 4.99 -16.59 9.72
CA ALA A 112 3.72 -15.92 9.85
C ALA A 112 2.60 -16.71 9.20
N ILE A 113 2.87 -17.36 8.06
CA ILE A 113 1.98 -18.29 7.33
C ILE A 113 2.80 -19.30 6.54
N THR A 114 2.39 -20.57 6.58
CA THR A 114 3.00 -21.60 5.75
C THR A 114 2.46 -21.50 4.32
N ILE A 115 3.28 -20.96 3.43
CA ILE A 115 3.01 -20.82 2.00
C ILE A 115 3.13 -22.18 1.30
N LYS A 116 2.15 -22.50 0.45
CA LYS A 116 2.16 -23.72 -0.37
C LYS A 116 2.94 -23.51 -1.65
N GLU A 117 3.32 -24.61 -2.30
CA GLU A 117 4.03 -24.55 -3.58
C GLU A 117 3.28 -23.74 -4.66
N GLY A 118 4.02 -22.84 -5.32
CA GLY A 118 3.51 -21.92 -6.32
C GLY A 118 2.49 -20.90 -5.79
N ASP A 119 2.38 -20.72 -4.47
CA ASP A 119 1.62 -19.65 -3.84
C ASP A 119 2.59 -18.62 -3.24
N GLU A 120 2.07 -17.47 -2.85
CA GLU A 120 2.82 -16.46 -2.09
C GLU A 120 1.89 -15.63 -1.23
N LEU A 121 2.45 -15.07 -0.15
CA LEU A 121 1.73 -14.03 0.58
C LEU A 121 1.52 -12.82 -0.33
N LEU A 122 0.28 -12.33 -0.36
CA LEU A 122 -0.08 -11.13 -1.10
C LEU A 122 -0.17 -9.91 -0.19
N GLU A 123 -0.89 -10.04 0.93
CA GLU A 123 -1.26 -8.91 1.77
C GLU A 123 -1.47 -9.35 3.23
N ALA A 124 -1.22 -8.45 4.18
CA ALA A 124 -1.48 -8.63 5.60
C ALA A 124 -2.11 -7.36 6.19
N LYS A 125 -3.18 -7.51 6.98
CA LYS A 125 -3.90 -6.40 7.61
C LYS A 125 -4.20 -6.70 9.07
N LEU A 126 -4.28 -5.63 9.87
CA LEU A 126 -4.70 -5.70 11.26
C LEU A 126 -6.23 -5.58 11.35
N THR A 127 -6.85 -6.44 12.15
CA THR A 127 -8.30 -6.51 12.35
C THR A 127 -8.68 -6.58 13.83
N ARG A 128 -9.94 -6.33 14.16
CA ARG A 128 -10.45 -6.16 15.54
C ARG A 128 -11.25 -7.35 16.08
N GLY A 129 -11.48 -8.38 15.28
CA GLY A 129 -12.32 -9.54 15.60
C GLY A 129 -13.68 -9.51 14.89
N ASP A 130 -14.22 -8.31 14.71
CA ASP A 130 -15.49 -7.98 14.05
C ASP A 130 -15.31 -7.37 12.65
N SER A 131 -14.07 -7.32 12.15
CA SER A 131 -13.76 -6.73 10.85
C SER A 131 -14.32 -7.60 9.72
N GLN A 132 -14.50 -6.98 8.56
CA GLN A 132 -14.86 -7.69 7.34
C GLN A 132 -13.68 -7.77 6.40
N VAL A 133 -13.63 -8.83 5.61
CA VAL A 133 -12.54 -9.12 4.68
C VAL A 133 -13.10 -9.14 3.29
N MET A 134 -12.44 -8.41 2.40
CA MET A 134 -12.75 -8.41 0.99
C MET A 134 -11.54 -8.84 0.18
N LEU A 135 -11.72 -9.80 -0.72
CA LEU A 135 -10.70 -10.24 -1.67
C LEU A 135 -11.22 -9.99 -3.07
N ALA A 136 -10.35 -9.50 -3.96
CA ALA A 136 -10.65 -9.39 -5.38
C ALA A 136 -9.68 -10.24 -6.20
N VAL A 137 -10.19 -10.78 -7.30
CA VAL A 137 -9.43 -11.63 -8.21
C VAL A 137 -9.35 -11.01 -9.60
N LYS A 138 -8.30 -11.41 -10.33
CA LYS A 138 -7.94 -10.91 -11.66
C LYS A 138 -9.10 -10.95 -12.66
N SER A 139 -9.96 -11.97 -12.57
CA SER A 139 -11.18 -12.13 -13.38
C SER A 139 -12.29 -11.10 -13.12
N GLY A 140 -12.09 -10.13 -12.23
CA GLY A 140 -13.04 -9.05 -11.94
C GLY A 140 -14.15 -9.44 -10.96
N LYS A 141 -13.93 -10.48 -10.15
CA LYS A 141 -14.81 -10.86 -9.05
C LYS A 141 -14.23 -10.45 -7.71
N ALA A 142 -15.11 -10.19 -6.74
CA ALA A 142 -14.73 -9.96 -5.37
C ALA A 142 -15.65 -10.72 -4.41
N ILE A 143 -15.10 -11.15 -3.28
CA ILE A 143 -15.86 -11.76 -2.18
C ILE A 143 -15.70 -10.89 -0.94
N ARG A 144 -16.78 -10.69 -0.20
CA ARG A 144 -16.80 -10.02 1.10
C ARG A 144 -17.38 -10.99 2.13
N PHE A 145 -16.71 -11.14 3.26
CA PHE A 145 -17.15 -12.01 4.36
C PHE A 145 -16.67 -11.47 5.71
N GLU A 146 -17.37 -11.81 6.79
CA GLU A 146 -16.98 -11.47 8.17
C GLU A 146 -15.74 -12.28 8.58
N GLU A 147 -14.77 -11.64 9.23
CA GLU A 147 -13.54 -12.34 9.62
C GLU A 147 -13.78 -13.46 10.64
N GLU A 148 -14.88 -13.42 11.39
CA GLU A 148 -15.32 -14.47 12.32
C GLU A 148 -15.47 -15.83 11.64
N LYS A 149 -15.82 -15.86 10.34
CA LYS A 149 -15.90 -17.10 9.55
C LYS A 149 -14.53 -17.77 9.37
N THR A 150 -13.44 -17.06 9.66
CA THR A 150 -12.08 -17.58 9.72
C THR A 150 -11.66 -17.73 11.17
N ARG A 151 -11.61 -18.97 11.66
CA ARG A 151 -11.14 -19.23 13.03
C ARG A 151 -9.69 -18.74 13.22
N PRO A 152 -9.32 -18.25 14.41
CA PRO A 152 -7.92 -18.01 14.75
C PRO A 152 -7.08 -19.30 14.61
N MET A 153 -5.86 -19.16 14.12
CA MET A 153 -4.91 -20.26 13.92
C MET A 153 -3.53 -19.85 14.40
N GLY A 154 -2.69 -20.85 14.65
CA GLY A 154 -1.27 -20.64 14.91
C GLY A 154 -0.49 -20.22 13.66
N ARG A 155 0.73 -19.75 13.90
CA ARG A 155 1.65 -19.24 12.86
C ARG A 155 2.03 -20.26 11.79
N ASN A 156 2.14 -21.54 12.15
CA ASN A 156 2.52 -22.61 11.21
C ASN A 156 1.38 -23.14 10.33
N ALA A 157 0.16 -22.64 10.50
CA ALA A 157 -0.95 -23.02 9.64
C ALA A 157 -0.89 -22.32 8.26
N SER A 158 -1.38 -22.99 7.23
CA SER A 158 -1.53 -22.45 5.85
C SER A 158 -2.85 -21.69 5.61
N GLY A 159 -3.71 -21.59 6.62
CA GLY A 159 -5.01 -20.94 6.50
C GLY A 159 -6.10 -21.81 5.84
N VAL A 160 -7.22 -21.16 5.53
CA VAL A 160 -8.41 -21.74 4.90
C VAL A 160 -8.73 -21.00 3.62
N ARG A 161 -9.60 -21.56 2.77
CA ARG A 161 -10.00 -20.90 1.53
C ARG A 161 -10.82 -19.63 1.81
N GLY A 162 -10.35 -18.49 1.32
CA GLY A 162 -11.02 -17.20 1.38
C GLY A 162 -11.87 -16.91 0.14
N ILE A 163 -11.37 -17.25 -1.04
CA ILE A 163 -12.09 -17.16 -2.33
C ILE A 163 -11.81 -18.40 -3.18
N THR A 164 -12.80 -18.85 -3.95
CA THR A 164 -12.60 -19.87 -4.99
C THR A 164 -12.28 -19.19 -6.32
N LEU A 165 -11.08 -19.47 -6.83
CA LEU A 165 -10.61 -18.99 -8.13
C LEU A 165 -11.39 -19.65 -9.28
N GLY A 166 -11.61 -18.90 -10.36
CA GLY A 166 -12.39 -19.38 -11.51
C GLY A 166 -11.63 -20.32 -12.44
N SER A 167 -10.31 -20.17 -12.50
CA SER A 167 -9.37 -20.92 -13.34
C SER A 167 -7.98 -20.92 -12.68
N ASP A 168 -7.07 -21.74 -13.19
CA ASP A 168 -5.68 -21.81 -12.68
C ASP A 168 -4.86 -20.55 -12.99
N SER A 169 -5.30 -19.75 -13.96
CA SER A 169 -4.73 -18.45 -14.32
C SER A 169 -5.31 -17.27 -13.54
N ASP A 170 -6.37 -17.50 -12.76
CA ASP A 170 -6.97 -16.48 -11.91
C ASP A 170 -6.20 -16.42 -10.58
N GLU A 171 -6.05 -15.22 -10.03
CA GLU A 171 -5.30 -14.99 -8.80
C GLU A 171 -5.91 -13.83 -8.02
N VAL A 172 -5.70 -13.81 -6.71
CA VAL A 172 -6.07 -12.67 -5.87
C VAL A 172 -5.14 -11.51 -6.19
N VAL A 173 -5.71 -10.34 -6.44
CA VAL A 173 -4.98 -9.11 -6.79
C VAL A 173 -4.94 -8.11 -5.64
N GLY A 174 -5.78 -8.29 -4.63
CA GLY A 174 -5.68 -7.52 -3.39
C GLY A 174 -6.65 -7.99 -2.30
N MET A 175 -6.36 -7.56 -1.08
CA MET A 175 -7.21 -7.75 0.09
C MET A 175 -7.44 -6.41 0.77
N VAL A 176 -8.69 -6.19 1.18
CA VAL A 176 -9.10 -5.06 2.01
C VAL A 176 -9.67 -5.62 3.32
N ALA A 177 -9.23 -5.05 4.44
CA ALA A 177 -9.86 -5.24 5.74
C ALA A 177 -10.69 -4.00 6.04
N ILE A 178 -11.99 -4.21 6.25
CA ILE A 178 -12.97 -3.15 6.48
C ILE A 178 -13.29 -3.17 7.96
N ASN A 179 -12.85 -2.12 8.65
CA ASN A 179 -13.16 -1.90 10.05
C ASN A 179 -14.41 -1.02 10.19
N ASP A 180 -14.54 -0.01 9.33
CA ASP A 180 -15.63 0.96 9.35
C ASP A 180 -16.29 0.99 7.97
N THR A 181 -17.62 1.11 7.92
CA THR A 181 -18.42 0.95 6.69
C THR A 181 -18.54 2.21 5.84
N GLU A 182 -17.96 3.33 6.27
CA GLU A 182 -18.03 4.63 5.57
C GLU A 182 -17.08 4.71 4.36
N SER A 183 -16.32 3.65 4.06
CA SER A 183 -15.39 3.64 2.94
C SER A 183 -16.01 3.08 1.67
N ASP A 184 -15.66 3.65 0.52
CA ASP A 184 -15.93 3.07 -0.78
C ASP A 184 -14.84 2.05 -1.19
N ILE A 185 -15.18 1.22 -2.17
CA ILE A 185 -14.24 0.30 -2.81
C ILE A 185 -13.85 0.85 -4.19
N LEU A 186 -12.57 1.16 -4.33
CA LEU A 186 -11.96 1.46 -5.61
C LEU A 186 -11.40 0.18 -6.24
N VAL A 187 -11.67 0.00 -7.53
CA VAL A 187 -11.05 -1.02 -8.36
C VAL A 187 -10.43 -0.41 -9.61
N VAL A 188 -9.27 -0.93 -10.03
CA VAL A 188 -8.55 -0.50 -11.23
C VAL A 188 -8.12 -1.72 -12.04
N SER A 189 -8.22 -1.62 -13.36
CA SER A 189 -7.86 -2.64 -14.35
C SER A 189 -6.56 -2.29 -15.11
N GLU A 190 -5.98 -3.28 -15.77
CA GLU A 190 -4.66 -3.17 -16.42
C GLU A 190 -4.62 -2.16 -17.58
N ASN A 191 -5.75 -1.88 -18.25
CA ASN A 191 -5.82 -0.87 -19.32
C ASN A 191 -6.24 0.52 -18.82
N GLY A 192 -6.14 0.78 -17.51
CA GLY A 192 -6.41 2.09 -16.93
C GLY A 192 -7.89 2.43 -16.76
N TYR A 193 -8.77 1.42 -16.72
CA TYR A 193 -10.17 1.63 -16.32
C TYR A 193 -10.30 1.42 -14.83
N GLY A 194 -11.18 2.17 -14.19
CA GLY A 194 -11.46 1.98 -12.78
C GLY A 194 -12.73 2.66 -12.37
N LYS A 195 -13.10 2.43 -11.12
CA LYS A 195 -14.30 3.02 -10.53
C LYS A 195 -14.28 2.90 -9.03
N ARG A 196 -15.12 3.72 -8.43
CA ARG A 196 -15.47 3.70 -7.03
C ARG A 196 -16.88 3.17 -6.86
N SER A 197 -17.09 2.26 -5.92
CA SER A 197 -18.39 1.67 -5.60
C SER A 197 -18.59 1.65 -4.10
N SER A 198 -19.78 2.04 -3.64
CA SER A 198 -20.15 1.94 -2.23
C SER A 198 -19.93 0.51 -1.73
N ILE A 199 -19.39 0.39 -0.52
CA ILE A 199 -19.19 -0.92 0.09
C ILE A 199 -20.52 -1.68 0.26
N GLU A 200 -21.65 -0.98 0.41
CA GLU A 200 -22.98 -1.57 0.55
C GLU A 200 -23.42 -2.38 -0.68
N GLU A 201 -22.93 -2.04 -1.87
CA GLU A 201 -23.17 -2.80 -3.11
C GLU A 201 -22.61 -4.23 -3.04
N TYR A 202 -21.62 -4.44 -2.17
CA TYR A 202 -20.97 -5.72 -1.95
C TYR A 202 -21.65 -6.47 -0.81
N ARG A 203 -22.66 -7.28 -1.15
CA ARG A 203 -23.30 -8.17 -0.18
C ARG A 203 -22.27 -9.05 0.55
N ILE A 204 -22.48 -9.22 1.85
CA ILE A 204 -21.71 -10.17 2.67
C ILE A 204 -22.11 -11.60 2.26
N THR A 205 -21.11 -12.47 2.14
CA THR A 205 -21.28 -13.88 1.77
C THR A 205 -20.41 -14.76 2.66
N ASN A 206 -20.57 -16.09 2.54
CA ASN A 206 -19.63 -17.01 3.18
C ASN A 206 -18.28 -17.01 2.45
N ARG A 207 -17.18 -17.06 3.21
CA ARG A 207 -15.84 -17.23 2.65
C ARG A 207 -15.76 -18.49 1.77
N GLY A 208 -14.85 -18.50 0.82
CA GLY A 208 -14.61 -19.62 -0.09
C GLY A 208 -15.61 -19.72 -1.24
N GLY A 209 -16.57 -18.79 -1.35
CA GLY A 209 -17.38 -18.63 -2.54
C GLY A 209 -16.59 -18.14 -3.75
N LYS A 210 -17.23 -18.08 -4.93
CA LYS A 210 -16.63 -17.53 -6.17
C LYS A 210 -16.64 -15.99 -6.23
N GLY A 211 -17.24 -15.32 -5.23
CA GLY A 211 -17.47 -13.88 -5.25
C GLY A 211 -18.55 -13.43 -6.24
N VAL A 212 -18.76 -12.12 -6.30
CA VAL A 212 -19.65 -11.41 -7.20
C VAL A 212 -18.85 -10.48 -8.10
N LYS A 213 -19.38 -10.08 -9.26
CA LYS A 213 -18.70 -9.12 -10.15
C LYS A 213 -18.43 -7.80 -9.42
N THR A 214 -17.18 -7.33 -9.49
CA THR A 214 -16.71 -6.03 -9.01
C THR A 214 -16.32 -5.10 -10.15
N ILE A 215 -15.96 -5.65 -11.31
CA ILE A 215 -15.76 -4.92 -12.56
C ILE A 215 -16.05 -5.84 -13.74
N SER A 216 -16.54 -5.30 -14.84
CA SER A 216 -16.74 -6.06 -16.07
C SER A 216 -15.44 -6.12 -16.86
N VAL A 217 -14.69 -7.21 -16.70
CA VAL A 217 -13.47 -7.48 -17.47
C VAL A 217 -13.83 -7.81 -18.92
N THR A 218 -13.24 -7.08 -19.86
CA THR A 218 -13.36 -7.21 -21.31
C THR A 218 -11.99 -6.94 -21.95
N GLU A 219 -11.82 -7.18 -23.25
CA GLU A 219 -10.58 -6.82 -23.96
C GLU A 219 -10.24 -5.33 -23.81
N LYS A 220 -11.25 -4.47 -23.76
CA LYS A 220 -11.09 -3.02 -23.58
C LYS A 220 -10.56 -2.65 -22.19
N THR A 221 -11.10 -3.25 -21.12
CA THR A 221 -10.70 -2.91 -19.75
C THR A 221 -9.42 -3.64 -19.33
N GLY A 222 -9.22 -4.84 -19.88
CA GLY A 222 -8.27 -5.80 -19.35
C GLY A 222 -8.65 -6.30 -17.95
N ASN A 223 -7.78 -7.13 -17.40
CA ASN A 223 -7.89 -7.76 -16.09
C ASN A 223 -7.89 -6.76 -14.94
N LEU A 224 -8.48 -7.14 -13.81
CA LEU A 224 -8.38 -6.37 -12.57
C LEU A 224 -6.95 -6.43 -12.03
N VAL A 225 -6.40 -5.29 -11.60
CA VAL A 225 -5.03 -5.22 -11.03
C VAL A 225 -5.00 -4.73 -9.59
N ALA A 226 -6.00 -3.96 -9.14
CA ALA A 226 -6.00 -3.41 -7.79
C ALA A 226 -7.40 -3.31 -7.20
N ILE A 227 -7.47 -3.46 -5.88
CA ILE A 227 -8.61 -3.13 -5.04
C ILE A 227 -8.10 -2.35 -3.82
N LYS A 228 -8.76 -1.24 -3.47
CA LYS A 228 -8.43 -0.41 -2.29
C LYS A 228 -9.73 0.08 -1.65
N ASN A 229 -9.74 0.20 -0.32
CA ASN A 229 -10.73 1.04 0.35
C ASN A 229 -10.28 2.49 0.30
N VAL A 230 -11.21 3.37 -0.07
CA VAL A 230 -10.94 4.80 -0.25
C VAL A 230 -12.07 5.64 0.34
N CYS A 231 -11.74 6.88 0.70
CA CYS A 231 -12.67 7.94 1.06
C CYS A 231 -12.46 9.14 0.12
N ASP A 232 -13.35 10.13 0.15
CA ASP A 232 -13.23 11.32 -0.72
C ASP A 232 -11.90 12.09 -0.54
N ASN A 233 -11.36 12.13 0.69
CA ASN A 233 -10.12 12.82 1.01
C ASN A 233 -8.84 12.03 0.64
N ASP A 234 -8.97 10.83 0.06
CA ASP A 234 -7.81 10.07 -0.40
C ASP A 234 -7.38 10.54 -1.81
N GLY A 235 -6.09 10.46 -2.08
CA GLY A 235 -5.53 10.55 -3.43
C GLY A 235 -5.16 9.16 -3.96
N LEU A 236 -5.09 9.05 -5.28
CA LEU A 236 -4.65 7.85 -5.98
C LEU A 236 -3.44 8.15 -6.82
N MET A 237 -2.47 7.24 -6.78
CA MET A 237 -1.35 7.25 -7.68
C MET A 237 -1.35 5.97 -8.51
N ILE A 238 -1.38 6.13 -9.83
CA ILE A 238 -1.41 5.03 -10.80
C ILE A 238 -0.09 5.06 -11.56
N ILE A 239 0.62 3.94 -11.57
CA ILE A 239 1.89 3.79 -12.29
C ILE A 239 1.73 2.72 -13.37
N ASN A 240 2.14 3.05 -14.58
CA ASN A 240 2.21 2.09 -15.70
C ASN A 240 3.57 1.37 -15.75
N LYS A 241 3.68 0.34 -16.59
CA LYS A 241 4.94 -0.41 -16.76
C LYS A 241 6.04 0.41 -17.42
N SER A 242 5.70 1.44 -18.18
CA SER A 242 6.68 2.37 -18.76
C SER A 242 7.25 3.38 -17.75
N GLY A 243 6.69 3.45 -16.53
CA GLY A 243 7.21 4.28 -15.43
C GLY A 243 6.57 5.67 -15.29
N ILE A 244 5.54 5.98 -16.08
CA ILE A 244 4.71 7.18 -15.92
C ILE A 244 3.80 6.98 -14.71
N ALA A 245 3.89 7.90 -13.76
CA ALA A 245 3.01 7.99 -12.59
C ALA A 245 2.00 9.13 -12.78
N ILE A 246 0.73 8.86 -12.46
CA ILE A 246 -0.36 9.85 -12.53
C ILE A 246 -1.02 9.91 -11.15
N ARG A 247 -1.19 11.11 -10.63
CA ARG A 247 -1.94 11.38 -9.39
C ARG A 247 -3.34 11.87 -9.74
N MET A 248 -4.36 11.45 -8.99
CA MET A 248 -5.72 11.94 -9.10
C MET A 248 -6.43 11.91 -7.75
N ALA A 249 -7.36 12.84 -7.52
CA ALA A 249 -8.18 12.81 -6.31
C ALA A 249 -9.27 11.74 -6.41
N VAL A 250 -9.60 11.08 -5.29
CA VAL A 250 -10.68 10.07 -5.26
C VAL A 250 -12.05 10.72 -5.43
N GLU A 251 -12.23 11.94 -4.93
CA GLU A 251 -13.49 12.68 -5.02
C GLU A 251 -13.97 12.88 -6.47
N ASP A 252 -13.04 13.10 -7.42
CA ASP A 252 -13.33 13.22 -8.85
C ASP A 252 -13.93 11.94 -9.45
N LEU A 253 -13.69 10.80 -8.81
CA LEU A 253 -14.24 9.52 -9.23
C LEU A 253 -15.66 9.37 -8.72
N ARG A 254 -16.63 9.52 -9.62
CA ARG A 254 -18.03 9.27 -9.31
C ARG A 254 -18.26 7.85 -8.76
N VAL A 255 -19.06 7.75 -7.70
CA VAL A 255 -19.55 6.48 -7.18
C VAL A 255 -20.51 5.82 -8.18
N MET A 256 -20.26 4.55 -8.49
CA MET A 256 -20.98 3.76 -9.48
C MET A 256 -21.30 2.35 -8.96
N GLY A 257 -22.27 1.68 -9.57
CA GLY A 257 -22.59 0.29 -9.25
C GLY A 257 -21.43 -0.69 -9.52
N ARG A 258 -21.35 -1.76 -8.72
CA ARG A 258 -20.24 -2.72 -8.79
C ARG A 258 -20.19 -3.58 -10.06
N ALA A 259 -21.26 -3.71 -10.83
CA ALA A 259 -21.32 -4.59 -12.00
C ALA A 259 -21.15 -3.84 -13.35
N THR A 260 -20.36 -2.76 -13.35
CA THR A 260 -20.06 -1.90 -14.51
C THR A 260 -18.60 -2.03 -14.97
N GLN A 261 -18.28 -1.51 -16.15
CA GLN A 261 -16.89 -1.43 -16.66
C GLN A 261 -16.05 -0.35 -15.94
N GLY A 262 -16.69 0.65 -15.34
CA GLY A 262 -16.01 1.83 -14.81
C GLY A 262 -15.73 2.88 -15.88
N VAL A 263 -14.96 3.89 -15.51
CA VAL A 263 -14.51 4.99 -16.37
C VAL A 263 -13.02 4.86 -16.65
N ARG A 264 -12.54 5.54 -17.69
CA ARG A 264 -11.11 5.58 -17.99
C ARG A 264 -10.44 6.54 -17.00
N LEU A 265 -9.57 6.03 -16.15
CA LEU A 265 -8.77 6.83 -15.21
C LEU A 265 -7.58 7.44 -15.93
N ILE A 266 -6.91 6.64 -16.76
CA ILE A 266 -5.75 7.09 -17.53
C ILE A 266 -5.78 6.56 -18.96
N LYS A 267 -5.19 7.32 -19.89
CA LYS A 267 -4.96 6.86 -21.26
C LYS A 267 -3.65 6.08 -21.32
N VAL A 268 -3.76 4.76 -21.25
CA VAL A 268 -2.64 3.85 -21.49
C VAL A 268 -2.31 3.83 -22.99
N ARG A 269 -1.03 3.98 -23.35
CA ARG A 269 -0.54 3.87 -24.73
C ARG A 269 -0.60 2.41 -25.19
N ASP A 270 -0.58 2.19 -26.50
CA ASP A 270 -0.56 0.84 -27.07
C ASP A 270 0.67 0.07 -26.53
N GLU A 271 0.46 -1.18 -26.09
CA GLU A 271 1.43 -2.08 -25.41
C GLU A 271 1.82 -1.74 -23.96
N ASP A 272 1.32 -0.65 -23.38
CA ASP A 272 1.55 -0.34 -21.96
C ASP A 272 0.42 -0.89 -21.07
N SER A 273 0.65 -0.98 -19.76
CA SER A 273 -0.37 -1.43 -18.79
C SER A 273 -0.07 -0.91 -17.38
N ILE A 274 -1.10 -0.86 -16.54
CA ILE A 274 -0.94 -0.52 -15.12
C ILE A 274 -0.04 -1.55 -14.43
N ALA A 275 1.00 -1.06 -13.76
CA ALA A 275 1.90 -1.85 -12.93
C ALA A 275 1.51 -1.80 -11.46
N ALA A 276 1.16 -0.61 -10.95
CA ALA A 276 0.85 -0.40 -9.54
C ALA A 276 -0.23 0.67 -9.34
N VAL A 277 -0.97 0.54 -8.24
CA VAL A 277 -1.92 1.53 -7.76
C VAL A 277 -1.72 1.71 -6.26
N ALA A 278 -1.35 2.92 -5.87
CA ALA A 278 -1.12 3.33 -4.50
C ALA A 278 -2.20 4.31 -4.04
N LYS A 279 -2.53 4.24 -2.76
CA LYS A 279 -3.39 5.21 -2.08
C LYS A 279 -2.48 6.18 -1.34
N VAL A 280 -2.63 7.47 -1.61
CA VAL A 280 -1.85 8.55 -1.00
C VAL A 280 -2.79 9.49 -0.27
N MET A 281 -2.28 10.31 0.66
CA MET A 281 -3.07 11.43 1.16
C MET A 281 -3.24 12.45 0.04
N ASN A 282 -4.39 13.14 0.02
CA ASN A 282 -4.50 14.32 -0.83
C ASN A 282 -3.65 15.42 -0.18
N ASP A 283 -2.56 15.80 -0.84
CA ASP A 283 -1.86 17.05 -0.54
C ASP A 283 -2.37 18.00 -1.60
N ASP A 284 -2.89 19.17 -1.22
CA ASP A 284 -3.50 20.21 -2.08
C ASP A 284 -2.51 20.86 -3.08
N GLU A 285 -1.45 20.16 -3.50
CA GLU A 285 -0.60 20.55 -4.62
C GLU A 285 -1.23 20.01 -5.90
N ASP A 286 -2.11 20.83 -6.50
CA ASP A 286 -2.69 20.62 -7.82
C ASP A 286 -1.58 20.37 -8.85
N VAL A 287 -1.63 19.21 -9.50
CA VAL A 287 -0.81 18.94 -10.68
C VAL A 287 -1.61 19.38 -11.88
N GLU A 288 -1.26 20.53 -12.46
CA GLU A 288 -1.88 20.97 -13.71
C GLU A 288 -1.56 19.95 -14.82
N VAL A 289 -2.61 19.48 -15.49
CA VAL A 289 -2.53 18.58 -16.64
C VAL A 289 -3.09 19.28 -17.87
N ASP A 290 -2.41 19.12 -19.02
CA ASP A 290 -2.90 19.65 -20.29
C ASP A 290 -4.14 18.87 -20.79
N GLU A 291 -4.77 19.37 -21.87
CA GLU A 291 -5.94 18.72 -22.51
C GLU A 291 -5.67 17.27 -22.97
N ASP A 292 -4.40 16.84 -23.03
CA ASP A 292 -3.96 15.50 -23.40
C ASP A 292 -3.54 14.63 -22.20
N GLY A 293 -3.60 15.16 -20.98
CA GLY A 293 -3.27 14.45 -19.73
C GLY A 293 -1.77 14.37 -19.43
N ASN A 294 -0.95 15.25 -19.99
CA ASN A 294 0.46 15.38 -19.62
C ASN A 294 0.63 16.36 -18.47
N ILE A 295 1.57 16.07 -17.57
CA ILE A 295 1.92 16.94 -16.44
C ILE A 295 2.57 18.23 -16.96
N ILE A 296 1.95 19.37 -16.65
CA ILE A 296 2.52 20.71 -16.89
C ILE A 296 3.38 21.04 -15.67
N THR A 297 4.70 21.00 -15.82
CA THR A 297 5.60 21.52 -14.78
C THR A 297 5.92 22.97 -15.11
N GLU A 298 5.54 23.91 -14.23
CA GLU A 298 6.00 25.28 -14.34
C GLU A 298 7.52 25.33 -14.13
N ALA A 299 8.25 25.54 -15.23
CA ALA A 299 9.68 25.79 -15.20
C ALA A 299 9.94 27.26 -14.79
N GLY A 300 10.15 27.47 -13.49
CA GLY A 300 11.10 28.45 -12.94
C GLY A 300 10.75 29.94 -13.00
N THR A 301 10.56 30.53 -11.81
CA THR A 301 11.03 31.89 -11.51
C THR A 301 12.27 31.81 -10.62
N THR A 302 13.43 32.02 -11.24
CA THR A 302 14.63 32.50 -10.56
C THR A 302 14.40 33.95 -10.13
N ASP A 303 14.43 34.23 -8.82
CA ASP A 303 14.70 35.56 -8.30
C ASP A 303 15.99 35.53 -7.48
N THR A 304 17.08 35.88 -8.16
CA THR A 304 18.24 36.55 -7.57
C THR A 304 18.11 38.03 -7.90
N ASP A 305 17.90 38.88 -6.91
CA ASP A 305 18.73 40.07 -6.64
C ASP A 305 18.15 40.91 -5.48
N GLY A 306 19.04 41.43 -4.62
CA GLY A 306 18.69 42.45 -3.63
C GLY A 306 19.55 42.44 -2.37
N ALA A 307 20.87 42.64 -2.51
CA ALA A 307 21.69 43.10 -1.41
C ALA A 307 21.42 44.60 -1.14
N GLU A 308 21.11 44.97 0.10
CA GLU A 308 21.47 46.27 0.67
C GLU A 308 21.83 46.11 2.16
N GLU A 309 22.96 46.72 2.50
CA GLU A 309 23.57 46.86 3.81
C GLU A 309 22.79 47.79 4.76
N ASN A 310 22.86 47.50 6.06
CA ASN A 310 23.07 48.39 7.21
C ASN A 310 22.70 47.56 8.46
N GLY A 311 23.55 47.25 9.44
CA GLY A 311 24.70 47.96 9.99
C GLY A 311 24.53 48.00 11.52
N THR A 312 25.64 47.88 12.27
CA THR A 312 25.83 47.96 13.75
C THR A 312 25.60 46.65 14.54
N THR A 313 26.51 46.17 15.40
CA THR A 313 27.77 46.71 15.93
C THR A 313 28.68 45.60 16.46
N LEU A 314 29.98 45.87 16.39
CA LEU A 314 31.13 45.18 16.96
C LEU A 314 31.02 44.98 18.48
N ASP A 315 31.58 43.88 18.98
CA ASP A 315 32.62 43.97 20.00
C ASP A 315 33.62 42.83 19.84
N ASN A 316 34.88 43.23 19.62
CA ASN A 316 36.09 42.42 19.70
C ASN A 316 36.37 42.14 21.18
N ASP A 317 36.83 40.93 21.50
CA ASP A 317 38.17 40.83 22.07
C ASP A 317 38.79 39.46 21.80
N GLU A 318 39.91 39.51 21.07
CA GLU A 318 40.86 38.42 20.99
C GLU A 318 41.64 38.36 22.31
N THR A 319 41.89 37.17 22.84
CA THR A 319 43.27 36.85 23.25
C THR A 319 43.50 35.36 23.26
N GLN A 320 44.38 34.95 22.35
CA GLN A 320 45.12 33.71 22.41
C GLN A 320 45.90 33.66 23.73
N THR A 321 46.01 32.48 24.33
CA THR A 321 47.29 32.06 24.91
C THR A 321 47.41 30.53 24.87
N GLU A 322 48.43 30.09 24.14
CA GLU A 322 48.98 28.74 24.19
C GLU A 322 49.69 28.48 25.53
N ASN A 323 49.85 27.18 25.81
CA ASN A 323 51.00 26.50 26.43
C ASN A 323 50.93 26.04 27.90
N ASN A 324 51.31 24.75 28.01
CA ASN A 324 51.89 23.99 29.13
C ASN A 324 50.98 23.77 30.34
N GLU A 325 50.62 22.54 30.73
CA GLU A 325 51.41 21.31 30.95
C GLU A 325 50.66 20.02 30.59
#